data_AF-A0A918E264-F1
#
_entry.id   AF-A0A918E264-F1
#
_cell.length_a   1.000
_cell.length_b   1.000
_cell.length_c   1.000
_cell.angle_alpha   90.00
_cell.angle_beta   90.00
_cell.angle_gamma   90.00
#
_symmetry.space_group_name_H-M   'P 1'
#
loop_
_entity.id
_entity.type
_entity.pdbx_description
1 polymer ?
#
loop_
_entity_poly.entity_id
_entity_poly.type
_entity_poly.pdbx_seq_one_letter_code
_entity_poly.pdbx_strand_id
1 'polypeptide(L)'
;MSATTLKTRIGEPDIECRYPVIIGEDRVIGQAYRWHRDWLVVTSEGEHNLRRPAHGTKGIDMAAAYLAEEYAAGRVTAVALEQIRAEAPKPLDGPVPLLHPRMPASPRNIAGAHVAFAGLTEHRWRAVLHGFPGSDNPWYLQCELCPWSGVRYWSHHRGRNGNPPSAYRHEGGCIGEEKVRALIPAYQK
;
A
#
# COMPACT_ATOMS: atom_id res chain seq x y z
N MET A 1 -24.78 -22.29 25.78
CA MET A 1 -23.32 -22.07 25.84
C MET A 1 -23.05 -20.69 25.27
N SER A 2 -22.68 -19.70 26.09
CA SER A 2 -22.32 -18.37 25.59
C SER A 2 -21.00 -18.49 24.85
N ALA A 3 -21.03 -18.37 23.52
CA ALA A 3 -19.82 -18.12 22.76
C ALA A 3 -19.31 -16.73 23.18
N THR A 4 -18.23 -16.68 23.93
CA THR A 4 -17.51 -15.43 24.18
C THR A 4 -17.01 -14.93 22.83
N THR A 5 -17.72 -13.97 22.22
CA THR A 5 -17.28 -13.33 20.98
C THR A 5 -15.97 -12.59 21.27
N LEU A 6 -14.84 -13.21 20.93
CA LEU A 6 -13.54 -12.58 21.10
C LEU A 6 -13.50 -11.29 20.28
N LYS A 7 -13.12 -10.19 20.92
CA LYS A 7 -13.04 -8.88 20.27
C LYS A 7 -11.96 -8.89 19.21
N THR A 8 -12.27 -8.36 18.03
CA THR A 8 -11.29 -8.13 16.97
C THR A 8 -10.68 -6.74 17.06
N ARG A 9 -9.46 -6.60 16.56
CA ARG A 9 -8.77 -5.32 16.35
C ARG A 9 -8.00 -5.34 15.03
N ILE A 10 -7.79 -4.17 14.45
CA ILE A 10 -6.92 -3.99 13.28
C ILE A 10 -5.50 -3.75 13.79
N GLY A 11 -4.53 -4.48 13.26
CA GLY A 11 -3.11 -4.27 13.54
C GLY A 11 -2.43 -3.33 12.55
N GLU A 12 -1.14 -3.09 12.78
CA GLU A 12 -0.31 -2.27 11.90
C GLU A 12 -0.17 -2.91 10.52
N PRO A 13 -0.29 -2.13 9.43
CA PRO A 13 -0.13 -2.66 8.09
C PRO A 13 1.30 -3.08 7.80
N ASP A 14 1.42 -4.06 6.92
CA ASP A 14 2.69 -4.41 6.32
C ASP A 14 3.11 -3.43 5.20
N ILE A 15 4.24 -3.71 4.53
CA ILE A 15 4.79 -2.83 3.47
C ILE A 15 3.90 -2.72 2.22
N GLU A 16 2.98 -3.67 2.02
CA GLU A 16 1.99 -3.67 0.94
C GLU A 16 0.64 -3.05 1.39
N CYS A 17 0.60 -2.46 2.59
CA CYS A 17 -0.62 -1.99 3.26
C CYS A 17 -1.66 -3.09 3.50
N ARG A 18 -1.20 -4.30 3.86
CA ARG A 18 -2.08 -5.36 4.34
C ARG A 18 -2.18 -5.29 5.85
N TYR A 19 -3.37 -4.98 6.34
CA TYR A 19 -3.70 -4.81 7.74
C TYR A 19 -4.12 -6.15 8.35
N PRO A 20 -3.38 -6.73 9.30
CA PRO A 20 -3.81 -7.95 9.96
C PRO A 20 -5.04 -7.65 10.83
N VAL A 21 -6.06 -8.50 10.73
CA VAL A 21 -7.22 -8.48 11.64
C VAL A 21 -6.97 -9.51 12.72
N ILE A 22 -6.81 -9.02 13.95
CA ILE A 22 -6.35 -9.78 15.10
C ILE A 22 -7.54 -10.07 16.01
N ILE A 23 -7.65 -11.32 16.47
CA ILE A 23 -8.59 -11.79 17.47
C ILE A 23 -7.85 -12.14 18.75
N GLY A 24 -8.36 -11.68 19.89
CA GLY A 24 -7.62 -11.80 21.16
C GLY A 24 -6.34 -10.96 21.14
N GLU A 25 -5.23 -11.55 21.57
CA GLU A 25 -3.96 -10.82 21.73
C GLU A 25 -3.08 -10.89 20.47
N ASP A 26 -2.86 -12.09 19.93
CA ASP A 26 -1.79 -12.40 18.97
C ASP A 26 -2.23 -13.30 17.80
N ARG A 27 -3.53 -13.52 17.60
CA ARG A 27 -4.04 -14.40 16.53
C ARG A 27 -4.63 -13.62 15.38
N VAL A 28 -4.19 -13.87 14.16
CA VAL A 28 -4.66 -13.20 12.94
C VAL A 28 -5.65 -14.09 12.21
N ILE A 29 -6.85 -13.58 11.94
CA ILE A 29 -7.93 -14.28 11.21
C ILE A 29 -7.94 -13.97 9.71
N GLY A 30 -7.12 -13.01 9.29
CA GLY A 30 -6.90 -12.63 7.90
C GLY A 30 -6.21 -11.26 7.79
N GLN A 31 -5.86 -10.86 6.58
CA GLN A 31 -5.33 -9.53 6.30
C GLN A 31 -6.26 -8.77 5.35
N ALA A 32 -6.63 -7.55 5.71
CA ALA A 32 -7.43 -6.65 4.88
C ALA A 32 -6.54 -5.67 4.13
N TYR A 33 -6.83 -5.39 2.86
CA TYR A 33 -6.09 -4.40 2.10
C TYR A 33 -6.94 -3.80 0.98
N ARG A 34 -6.49 -2.65 0.44
CA ARG A 34 -7.19 -1.93 -0.62
C ARG A 34 -6.46 -2.08 -1.95
N TRP A 35 -7.20 -2.43 -3.00
CA TRP A 35 -6.68 -2.48 -4.37
C TRP A 35 -7.69 -1.85 -5.34
N HIS A 36 -7.29 -0.78 -6.05
CA HIS A 36 -8.12 -0.07 -7.02
C HIS A 36 -9.57 0.21 -6.55
N ARG A 37 -9.70 0.83 -5.37
CA ARG A 37 -10.96 1.22 -4.70
C ARG A 37 -11.73 0.08 -4.03
N ASP A 38 -11.49 -1.16 -4.42
CA ASP A 38 -12.05 -2.33 -3.75
C ASP A 38 -11.26 -2.65 -2.49
N TRP A 39 -11.95 -3.26 -1.53
CA TRP A 39 -11.34 -3.87 -0.36
C TRP A 39 -11.31 -5.39 -0.55
N LEU A 40 -10.17 -5.98 -0.22
CA LEU A 40 -9.93 -7.40 -0.31
C LEU A 40 -9.47 -7.92 1.03
N VAL A 41 -9.67 -9.21 1.25
CA VAL A 41 -9.15 -9.94 2.40
C VAL A 41 -8.37 -11.15 1.93
N VAL A 42 -7.29 -11.49 2.62
CA VAL A 42 -6.54 -12.73 2.47
C VAL A 42 -6.75 -13.55 3.74
N THR A 43 -7.18 -14.79 3.60
CA THR A 43 -7.43 -15.74 4.70
C THR A 43 -6.71 -17.06 4.44
N SER A 44 -6.89 -18.03 5.34
CA SER A 44 -6.47 -19.43 5.14
C SER A 44 -7.06 -20.06 3.87
N GLU A 45 -8.24 -19.61 3.45
CA GLU A 45 -8.95 -20.12 2.27
C GLU A 45 -8.58 -19.37 0.97
N GLY A 46 -7.75 -18.33 1.08
CA GLY A 46 -7.30 -17.53 -0.05
C GLY A 46 -7.84 -16.10 -0.04
N GLU A 47 -7.82 -15.47 -1.22
CA GLU A 47 -8.18 -14.07 -1.39
C GLU A 47 -9.66 -13.89 -1.78
N HIS A 48 -10.33 -12.94 -1.15
CA HIS A 48 -11.71 -12.57 -1.47
C HIS A 48 -11.86 -11.06 -1.67
N ASN A 49 -12.64 -10.65 -2.68
CA ASN A 49 -12.90 -9.25 -3.00
C ASN A 49 -14.26 -8.82 -2.44
N LEU A 50 -14.24 -7.97 -1.42
CA LEU A 50 -15.41 -7.39 -0.73
C LEU A 50 -16.00 -6.18 -1.46
N ARG A 51 -15.43 -5.82 -2.61
CA ARG A 51 -15.78 -4.66 -3.43
C ARG A 51 -15.56 -3.34 -2.68
N ARG A 52 -15.98 -2.27 -3.33
CA ARG A 52 -15.97 -0.93 -2.75
C ARG A 52 -17.00 -0.85 -1.60
N PRO A 53 -16.62 -0.33 -0.43
CA PRO A 53 -17.55 -0.11 0.66
C PRO A 53 -18.64 0.90 0.27
N ALA A 54 -19.79 0.79 0.92
CA ALA A 54 -20.85 1.78 0.85
C ALA A 54 -20.35 3.16 1.28
N HIS A 55 -21.05 4.22 0.83
CA HIS A 55 -20.68 5.59 1.19
C HIS A 55 -20.75 5.79 2.72
N GLY A 56 -19.74 6.44 3.29
CA GLY A 56 -19.62 6.64 4.75
C GLY A 56 -19.00 5.48 5.51
N THR A 57 -18.90 4.29 4.91
CA THR A 57 -18.26 3.12 5.55
C THR A 57 -16.75 3.13 5.28
N LYS A 58 -15.95 3.01 6.35
CA LYS A 58 -14.52 2.74 6.22
C LYS A 58 -14.34 1.29 5.77
N GLY A 59 -13.70 1.07 4.63
CA GLY A 59 -13.58 -0.28 4.09
C GLY A 59 -12.72 -1.23 4.94
N ILE A 60 -11.80 -0.71 5.76
CA ILE A 60 -11.05 -1.54 6.71
C ILE A 60 -11.94 -2.12 7.82
N ASP A 61 -12.92 -1.34 8.29
CA ASP A 61 -13.88 -1.79 9.30
C ASP A 61 -14.83 -2.82 8.69
N MET A 62 -15.28 -2.61 7.44
CA MET A 62 -16.05 -3.59 6.67
C MET A 62 -15.29 -4.92 6.51
N ALA A 63 -14.01 -4.86 6.16
CA ALA A 63 -13.18 -6.04 5.99
C ALA A 63 -12.93 -6.78 7.33
N ALA A 64 -12.72 -6.03 8.42
CA ALA A 64 -12.57 -6.62 9.75
C ALA A 64 -13.85 -7.30 10.25
N ALA A 65 -15.02 -6.69 9.98
CA ALA A 65 -16.32 -7.28 10.30
C ALA A 65 -16.55 -8.59 9.52
N TYR A 66 -16.30 -8.56 8.20
CA TYR A 66 -16.38 -9.77 7.35
C TYR A 66 -15.50 -10.90 7.89
N LEU A 67 -14.23 -10.62 8.21
CA LEU A 67 -13.31 -11.64 8.73
C LEU A 67 -13.77 -12.21 10.08
N ALA A 68 -14.33 -11.37 10.95
CA ALA A 68 -14.87 -11.82 12.23
C ALA A 68 -16.07 -12.78 12.02
N GLU A 69 -16.95 -12.50 11.07
CA GLU A 69 -18.08 -13.35 10.70
C GLU A 69 -17.62 -14.69 10.11
N GLU A 70 -16.65 -14.67 9.19
CA GLU A 70 -16.07 -15.88 8.60
C GLU A 70 -15.42 -16.77 9.67
N TYR A 71 -14.69 -16.17 10.61
CA TYR A 71 -14.04 -16.90 11.70
C TYR A 71 -15.08 -17.47 12.68
N ALA A 72 -16.08 -16.68 13.07
CA ALA A 72 -17.15 -17.13 13.96
C ALA A 72 -17.97 -18.27 13.34
N ALA A 73 -18.10 -18.30 12.01
CA ALA A 73 -18.73 -19.39 11.28
C ALA A 73 -17.81 -20.61 11.05
N GLY A 74 -16.56 -20.57 11.52
CA GLY A 74 -15.59 -21.65 11.36
C GLY A 74 -15.09 -21.85 9.93
N ARG A 75 -15.27 -20.86 9.04
CA ARG A 75 -14.83 -20.92 7.63
C ARG A 75 -13.38 -20.52 7.43
N VAL A 76 -12.79 -19.80 8.37
CA VAL A 76 -11.37 -19.43 8.36
C VAL A 76 -10.73 -19.77 9.69
N THR A 77 -9.47 -20.15 9.66
CA THR A 77 -8.67 -20.42 10.86
C THR A 77 -7.75 -19.26 11.18
N ALA A 78 -7.51 -19.03 12.48
CA ALA A 78 -6.54 -18.04 12.91
C ALA A 78 -5.11 -18.59 12.88
N VAL A 79 -4.15 -17.75 12.51
CA VAL A 79 -2.71 -18.03 12.55
C VAL A 79 -2.02 -17.11 13.55
N ALA A 80 -0.79 -17.40 13.94
CA ALA A 80 -0.09 -16.54 14.88
C ALA A 80 0.43 -15.26 14.19
N LEU A 81 0.36 -14.11 14.87
CA LEU A 81 0.70 -12.81 14.29
C LEU A 81 2.13 -12.76 13.73
N GLU A 82 3.08 -13.40 14.40
CA GLU A 82 4.48 -13.48 13.99
C GLU A 82 4.74 -14.27 12.70
N GLN A 83 3.76 -15.08 12.27
CA GLN A 83 3.78 -15.81 11.01
C GLN A 83 3.33 -14.93 9.84
N ILE A 84 2.61 -13.84 10.12
CA ILE A 84 2.22 -12.84 9.13
C ILE A 84 3.39 -11.86 8.99
N ARG A 85 4.33 -12.17 8.09
CA ARG A 85 5.47 -11.29 7.75
C ARG A 85 5.34 -10.80 6.33
N ALA A 86 5.47 -9.49 6.15
CA ALA A 86 5.77 -8.94 4.84
C ALA A 86 7.13 -9.43 4.35
N GLU A 87 7.23 -9.64 3.05
CA GLU A 87 8.53 -9.84 2.40
C GLU A 87 9.43 -8.63 2.66
N ALA A 88 10.74 -8.86 2.80
CA ALA A 88 11.68 -7.76 2.87
C ALA A 88 11.67 -6.99 1.53
N PRO A 89 11.62 -5.64 1.54
CA PRO A 89 11.74 -4.86 0.32
C PRO A 89 13.05 -5.18 -0.41
N LYS A 90 12.99 -5.32 -1.73
CA LYS A 90 14.15 -5.55 -2.59
C LYS A 90 14.14 -4.56 -3.75
N PRO A 91 15.28 -3.90 -4.06
CA PRO A 91 15.37 -3.04 -5.23
C PRO A 91 14.88 -3.78 -6.47
N LEU A 92 14.05 -3.10 -7.27
CA LEU A 92 13.65 -3.64 -8.55
C LEU A 92 14.71 -3.31 -9.58
N ASP A 93 15.24 -4.36 -10.21
CA ASP A 93 16.20 -4.26 -11.28
C ASP A 93 15.55 -4.75 -12.58
N GLY A 94 15.60 -3.94 -13.65
CA GLY A 94 15.04 -4.28 -14.95
C GLY A 94 14.58 -3.07 -15.77
N PRO A 95 14.36 -3.23 -17.08
CA PRO A 95 13.87 -2.14 -17.93
C PRO A 95 12.41 -1.78 -17.60
N VAL A 96 12.11 -0.49 -17.57
CA VAL A 96 10.73 0.03 -17.50
C VAL A 96 10.02 -0.29 -18.82
N PRO A 97 8.74 -0.71 -18.82
CA PRO A 97 7.74 -0.60 -17.76
C PRO A 97 7.76 -1.77 -16.77
N LEU A 98 8.17 -1.49 -15.52
CA LEU A 98 7.94 -2.41 -14.42
C LEU A 98 6.51 -2.19 -13.91
N LEU A 99 5.68 -3.23 -13.95
CA LEU A 99 4.31 -3.20 -13.40
C LEU A 99 4.26 -4.02 -12.13
N HIS A 100 3.36 -3.64 -11.21
CA HIS A 100 3.01 -4.50 -10.08
C HIS A 100 2.46 -5.84 -10.61
N PRO A 101 2.74 -7.01 -10.00
CA PRO A 101 2.24 -8.32 -10.49
C PRO A 101 0.72 -8.39 -10.71
N ARG A 102 -0.06 -7.74 -9.85
CA ARG A 102 -1.53 -7.58 -9.97
C ARG A 102 -2.02 -6.63 -11.09
N MET A 103 -1.12 -5.93 -11.79
CA MET A 103 -1.48 -5.00 -12.87
C MET A 103 -1.43 -5.70 -14.23
N PRO A 104 -2.53 -5.69 -15.01
CA PRO A 104 -2.48 -6.22 -16.36
C PRO A 104 -1.60 -5.34 -17.26
N ALA A 105 -0.82 -5.95 -18.15
CA ALA A 105 0.06 -5.28 -19.11
C ALA A 105 -0.74 -4.67 -20.29
N SER A 106 -1.66 -3.75 -19.98
CA SER A 106 -2.40 -3.00 -21.00
C SER A 106 -1.60 -1.78 -21.49
N PRO A 107 -1.84 -1.28 -22.71
CA PRO A 107 -1.19 -0.07 -23.22
C PRO A 107 -1.32 1.13 -22.26
N ARG A 108 -2.49 1.28 -21.62
CA ARG A 108 -2.75 2.32 -20.62
C ARG A 108 -1.86 2.17 -19.38
N ASN A 109 -1.71 0.96 -18.87
CA ASN A 109 -0.90 0.70 -17.67
C ASN A 109 0.59 0.85 -17.97
N ILE A 110 1.03 0.42 -19.14
CA ILE A 110 2.40 0.61 -19.62
C ILE A 110 2.74 2.10 -19.74
N ALA A 111 1.88 2.88 -20.41
CA ALA A 111 2.07 4.33 -20.51
C ALA A 111 2.08 5.00 -19.12
N GLY A 112 1.17 4.58 -18.23
CA GLY A 112 1.15 5.04 -16.85
C GLY A 112 2.42 4.71 -16.07
N ALA A 113 2.99 3.52 -16.28
CA ALA A 113 4.26 3.12 -15.66
C ALA A 113 5.42 3.99 -16.15
N HIS A 114 5.53 4.25 -17.46
CA HIS A 114 6.57 5.14 -17.98
C HIS A 114 6.50 6.54 -17.36
N VAL A 115 5.30 7.14 -17.29
CA VAL A 115 5.10 8.44 -16.66
C VAL A 115 5.47 8.39 -15.17
N ALA A 116 5.05 7.35 -14.47
CA ALA A 116 5.32 7.20 -13.04
C ALA A 116 6.81 7.05 -12.75
N PHE A 117 7.52 6.16 -13.45
CA PHE A 117 8.96 5.97 -13.25
C PHE A 117 9.77 7.20 -13.65
N ALA A 118 9.43 7.88 -14.76
CA ALA A 118 10.07 9.13 -15.12
C ALA A 118 9.94 10.19 -14.02
N GLY A 119 8.75 10.34 -13.44
CA GLY A 119 8.53 11.28 -12.36
C GLY A 119 9.14 10.84 -11.02
N LEU A 120 9.22 9.54 -10.73
CA LEU A 120 10.00 9.04 -9.59
C LEU A 120 11.47 9.45 -9.73
N THR A 121 12.08 9.22 -10.90
CA THR A 121 13.46 9.63 -11.18
C THR A 121 13.64 11.15 -11.09
N GLU A 122 12.79 11.94 -11.76
CA GLU A 122 12.84 13.40 -11.72
C GLU A 122 12.77 13.93 -10.27
N HIS A 123 11.93 13.30 -9.45
CA HIS A 123 11.75 13.65 -8.04
C HIS A 123 12.57 12.80 -7.06
N ARG A 124 13.63 12.10 -7.50
CA ARG A 124 14.57 11.40 -6.59
C ARG A 124 13.89 10.39 -5.65
N TRP A 125 13.00 9.58 -6.20
CA TRP A 125 12.35 8.44 -5.56
C TRP A 125 12.71 7.15 -6.29
N ARG A 126 12.81 6.04 -5.54
CA ARG A 126 13.07 4.72 -6.10
C ARG A 126 11.99 3.73 -5.65
N ALA A 127 11.49 2.91 -6.56
CA ALA A 127 10.62 1.78 -6.22
C ALA A 127 11.47 0.58 -5.74
N VAL A 128 11.10 -0.04 -4.62
CA VAL A 128 11.93 -1.07 -3.95
C VAL A 128 11.16 -2.32 -3.50
N LEU A 129 10.02 -2.63 -4.14
CA LEU A 129 9.28 -3.88 -3.87
C LEU A 129 8.64 -4.44 -5.14
N HIS A 130 7.85 -3.62 -5.82
CA HIS A 130 7.15 -3.97 -7.05
C HIS A 130 7.09 -2.79 -8.03
N GLY A 131 6.79 -3.07 -9.30
CA GLY A 131 6.60 -2.05 -10.33
C GLY A 131 5.40 -1.13 -10.06
N PHE A 132 5.06 -0.29 -11.04
CA PHE A 132 3.98 0.67 -10.92
C PHE A 132 2.64 -0.03 -10.58
N PRO A 133 2.01 0.29 -9.44
CA PRO A 133 0.78 -0.35 -8.99
C PRO A 133 -0.48 0.37 -9.50
N GLY A 134 -0.35 1.40 -10.33
CA GLY A 134 -1.43 2.34 -10.59
C GLY A 134 -1.41 3.53 -9.63
N SER A 135 -2.13 4.61 -9.98
CA SER A 135 -2.02 5.88 -9.25
C SER A 135 -2.65 5.89 -7.85
N ASP A 136 -3.65 5.04 -7.64
CA ASP A 136 -4.50 5.03 -6.45
C ASP A 136 -4.12 3.93 -5.45
N ASN A 137 -3.03 3.22 -5.71
CA ASN A 137 -2.57 2.10 -4.88
C ASN A 137 -1.30 2.48 -4.10
N PRO A 138 -1.10 1.89 -2.92
CA PRO A 138 0.15 1.96 -2.18
C PRO A 138 1.33 1.56 -3.06
N TRP A 139 2.42 2.31 -2.94
CA TRP A 139 3.69 1.98 -3.56
C TRP A 139 4.81 2.18 -2.55
N TYR A 140 5.55 1.12 -2.26
CA TYR A 140 6.67 1.19 -1.35
C TYR A 140 7.88 1.83 -2.05
N LEU A 141 8.24 3.04 -1.61
CA LEU A 141 9.26 3.87 -2.21
C LEU A 141 10.39 4.18 -1.22
N GLN A 142 11.59 4.30 -1.76
CA GLN A 142 12.77 4.83 -1.08
C GLN A 142 13.04 6.26 -1.52
N CYS A 143 13.35 7.13 -0.57
CA CYS A 143 13.87 8.47 -0.82
C CYS A 143 15.33 8.37 -1.27
N GLU A 144 15.73 8.99 -2.37
CA GLU A 144 17.15 9.01 -2.77
C GLU A 144 17.94 10.19 -2.17
N LEU A 145 17.28 11.02 -1.35
CA LEU A 145 17.91 12.17 -0.67
C LEU A 145 18.23 11.91 0.81
N CYS A 146 17.72 10.81 1.37
CA CYS A 146 17.98 10.37 2.74
C CYS A 146 17.65 8.86 2.89
N PRO A 147 17.98 8.20 4.00
CA PRO A 147 17.75 6.77 4.18
C PRO A 147 16.28 6.32 4.31
N TRP A 148 15.30 7.23 4.19
CA TRP A 148 13.89 6.89 4.43
C TRP A 148 13.31 5.99 3.34
N SER A 149 12.51 5.00 3.75
CA SER A 149 11.63 4.22 2.89
C SER A 149 10.26 4.02 3.52
N GLY A 150 9.24 3.92 2.69
CA GLY A 150 7.87 3.71 3.16
C GLY A 150 6.84 3.78 2.06
N VAL A 151 5.58 3.57 2.45
CA VAL A 151 4.45 3.60 1.53
C VAL A 151 4.13 5.02 1.09
N ARG A 152 3.93 5.19 -0.21
CA ARG A 152 3.47 6.43 -0.85
C ARG A 152 2.44 6.14 -1.94
N TYR A 153 1.75 7.18 -2.38
CA TYR A 153 0.78 7.10 -3.47
C TYR A 153 1.25 7.95 -4.65
N TRP A 154 1.35 7.37 -5.84
CA TRP A 154 1.80 8.10 -7.03
C TRP A 154 0.93 9.32 -7.34
N SER A 155 -0.37 9.27 -7.03
CA SER A 155 -1.30 10.41 -7.18
C SER A 155 -0.92 11.66 -6.37
N HIS A 156 -0.05 11.52 -5.36
CA HIS A 156 0.50 12.62 -4.55
C HIS A 156 1.92 13.04 -4.98
N HIS A 157 2.58 12.21 -5.80
CA HIS A 157 3.92 12.48 -6.34
C HIS A 157 3.90 13.04 -7.74
N ARG A 158 2.78 12.94 -8.45
CA ARG A 158 2.58 13.69 -9.68
C ARG A 158 2.18 15.13 -9.35
N GLY A 159 2.81 16.08 -10.03
CA GLY A 159 2.35 17.45 -10.07
C GLY A 159 0.89 17.57 -10.54
N ARG A 160 0.25 18.70 -10.27
CA ARG A 160 -1.13 18.99 -10.69
C ARG A 160 -1.20 20.36 -11.34
N ASN A 161 -1.98 20.47 -12.42
CA ASN A 161 -2.24 21.73 -13.13
C ASN A 161 -0.95 22.48 -13.50
N GLY A 162 0.08 21.76 -13.96
CA GLY A 162 1.38 22.33 -14.33
C GLY A 162 2.34 22.60 -13.17
N ASN A 163 1.88 22.51 -11.92
CA ASN A 163 2.73 22.70 -10.75
C ASN A 163 3.41 21.40 -10.33
N PRO A 164 4.66 21.46 -9.82
CA PRO A 164 5.31 20.29 -9.23
C PRO A 164 4.57 19.83 -7.94
N PRO A 165 4.79 18.58 -7.49
CA PRO A 165 4.22 18.08 -6.22
C PRO A 165 4.75 18.89 -5.01
N SER A 166 4.26 18.59 -3.81
CA SER A 166 4.81 19.23 -2.60
C SER A 166 6.30 18.90 -2.42
N ALA A 167 7.10 19.88 -1.98
CA ALA A 167 8.50 19.68 -1.60
C ALA A 167 8.63 18.89 -0.28
N TYR A 168 7.56 18.80 0.51
CA TYR A 168 7.49 17.89 1.65
C TYR A 168 7.67 16.43 1.18
N ARG A 169 8.66 15.75 1.77
CA ARG A 169 9.08 14.42 1.33
C ARG A 169 8.33 13.31 2.05
N HIS A 170 8.43 13.23 3.37
CA HIS A 170 7.86 12.15 4.19
C HIS A 170 7.79 12.55 5.67
N GLU A 171 7.00 11.80 6.44
CA GLU A 171 6.88 11.96 7.88
C GLU A 171 8.22 11.66 8.57
N GLY A 172 8.46 12.33 9.71
CA GLY A 172 9.77 12.35 10.37
C GLY A 172 10.76 13.36 9.78
N GLY A 173 10.43 13.99 8.65
CA GLY A 173 11.26 15.02 8.03
C GLY A 173 12.39 14.46 7.17
N CYS A 174 12.81 15.24 6.17
CA CYS A 174 13.91 14.91 5.26
C CYS A 174 15.02 15.98 5.41
N ILE A 175 15.78 16.25 4.36
CA ILE A 175 16.85 17.27 4.34
C ILE A 175 16.35 18.74 4.38
N GLY A 176 15.05 18.96 4.64
CA GLY A 176 14.39 20.27 4.58
C GLY A 176 13.91 20.66 3.18
N GLU A 177 12.79 21.37 3.10
CA GLU A 177 12.14 21.71 1.81
C GLU A 177 13.01 22.59 0.89
N GLU A 178 13.77 23.53 1.46
CA GLU A 178 14.66 24.42 0.69
C GLU A 178 15.72 23.62 -0.07
N LYS A 179 16.40 22.68 0.63
CA LYS A 179 17.39 21.80 -0.01
C LYS A 179 16.75 20.87 -1.03
N VAL A 180 15.54 20.38 -0.76
CA VAL A 180 14.78 19.59 -1.74
C VAL A 180 14.53 20.40 -3.02
N ARG A 181 14.08 21.66 -2.90
CA ARG A 181 13.85 22.56 -4.05
C ARG A 181 15.14 22.87 -4.80
N ALA A 182 16.25 23.00 -4.09
CA ALA A 182 17.56 23.22 -4.70
C ALA A 182 18.09 21.99 -5.48
N LEU A 183 17.82 20.77 -5.00
CA LEU A 183 18.40 19.54 -5.57
C LEU A 183 17.54 18.87 -6.66
N ILE A 184 16.26 19.21 -6.75
CA ILE A 184 15.33 18.63 -7.73
C ILE A 184 15.00 19.69 -8.79
N PRO A 185 15.48 19.51 -10.05
CA PRO A 185 15.30 20.50 -11.12
C PRO A 185 13.84 20.87 -11.42
N ALA A 186 12.91 19.95 -11.16
CA ALA A 186 11.48 20.19 -11.38
C ALA A 186 10.90 21.34 -10.52
N TYR A 187 11.56 21.74 -9.43
CA TYR A 187 11.12 22.86 -8.59
C TYR A 187 11.70 24.22 -9.01
N GLN A 188 12.55 24.24 -10.03
CA GLN A 188 13.25 25.44 -10.51
C GLN A 188 12.65 25.99 -11.81
N LYS A 189 11.65 25.30 -12.36
CA LYS A 189 10.89 25.69 -13.55
C LYS A 189 9.73 26.60 -13.14
#